data_AF-A0A8J3BCY8-F1
#
_entry.id   AF-A0A8J3BCY8-F1
#
_cell.length_a   1.000
_cell.length_b   1.000
_cell.length_c   1.000
_cell.angle_alpha   90.00
_cell.angle_beta   90.00
_cell.angle_gamma   90.00
#
_symmetry.space_group_name_H-M   'P 1'
#
loop_
_entity.id
_entity.type
_entity.pdbx_description
1 polymer ?
#
loop_
_entity_poly.entity_id
_entity_poly.type
_entity_poly.pdbx_seq_one_letter_code
_entity_poly.pdbx_strand_id
1 'polypeptide(L)'
;MYKAALIDFLYQLADDELLLGHRDSEWLGLAPDIEEDVAFSSIAQDEVGHATLFYHLLSELGEGKADDLAFGRPAAVRRNARLVERPNGDWAYTIVRHLVYDVFEAVRLEALASSSYAPLAHGAVKIRREERYHLLHMETWFTRLGQAGGEARERVERAVAAVWADLGDLFSLGAHEALLVAEGILPITRNELARRWEARMKPLFEAAQLAWPGAPQPAMEDGRLGQHSADLDALLETMSEVYRIDPQARW
;
A
#
# COMPACT_ATOMS: atom_id res chain seq x y z
N MET A 1 6.46 24.44 -7.73
CA MET A 1 7.23 23.58 -6.81
C MET A 1 6.29 22.85 -5.85
N TYR A 2 5.54 23.56 -4.98
CA TYR A 2 4.49 22.95 -4.11
C TYR A 2 3.53 22.01 -4.86
N LYS A 3 2.85 22.50 -5.91
CA LYS A 3 1.85 21.72 -6.66
C LYS A 3 2.41 20.41 -7.25
N ALA A 4 3.64 20.44 -7.76
CA ALA A 4 4.28 19.26 -8.33
C ALA A 4 4.59 18.21 -7.25
N ALA A 5 5.10 18.64 -6.08
CA ALA A 5 5.34 17.76 -4.95
C ALA A 5 4.03 17.13 -4.44
N LEU A 6 2.96 17.92 -4.32
CA LEU A 6 1.64 17.42 -3.93
C LEU A 6 1.09 16.40 -4.91
N ILE A 7 1.18 16.66 -6.22
CA ILE A 7 0.69 15.75 -7.27
C ILE A 7 1.45 14.44 -7.25
N ASP A 8 2.80 14.49 -7.24
CA ASP A 8 3.61 13.27 -7.21
C ASP A 8 3.30 12.43 -5.96
N PHE A 9 3.14 13.08 -4.80
CA PHE A 9 2.77 12.39 -3.57
C PHE A 9 1.35 11.82 -3.59
N LEU A 10 0.37 12.52 -4.16
CA LEU A 10 -0.98 11.96 -4.33
C LEU A 10 -0.98 10.76 -5.27
N TYR A 11 -0.12 10.72 -6.29
CA TYR A 11 0.07 9.51 -7.10
C TYR A 11 0.69 8.37 -6.29
N GLN A 12 1.66 8.65 -5.41
CA GLN A 12 2.22 7.62 -4.51
C GLN A 12 1.12 6.96 -3.67
N LEU A 13 0.23 7.76 -3.08
CA LEU A 13 -0.91 7.26 -2.31
C LEU A 13 -1.90 6.49 -3.20
N ALA A 14 -2.36 7.10 -4.30
CA ALA A 14 -3.36 6.50 -5.18
C ALA A 14 -2.89 5.21 -5.85
N ASP A 15 -1.62 5.14 -6.23
CA ASP A 15 -1.04 3.95 -6.86
C ASP A 15 -0.83 2.83 -5.83
N ASP A 16 -0.48 3.14 -4.57
CA ASP A 16 -0.38 2.09 -3.55
C ASP A 16 -1.73 1.40 -3.33
N GLU A 17 -2.77 2.18 -2.98
CA GLU A 17 -4.07 1.61 -2.61
C GLU A 17 -4.73 0.90 -3.80
N LEU A 18 -4.58 1.42 -5.03
CA LEU A 18 -5.17 0.77 -6.21
C LEU A 18 -4.55 -0.61 -6.46
N LEU A 19 -3.22 -0.71 -6.38
CA LEU A 19 -2.54 -1.96 -6.69
C LEU A 19 -2.70 -2.98 -5.58
N LEU A 20 -2.63 -2.54 -4.31
CA LEU A 20 -2.90 -3.43 -3.19
C LEU A 20 -4.34 -3.94 -3.24
N GLY A 21 -5.33 -3.06 -3.38
CA GLY A 21 -6.73 -3.46 -3.52
C GLY A 21 -7.00 -4.37 -4.73
N HIS A 22 -6.30 -4.15 -5.87
CA HIS A 22 -6.39 -5.07 -7.00
C HIS A 22 -5.82 -6.45 -6.67
N ARG A 23 -4.62 -6.51 -6.07
CA ARG A 23 -4.02 -7.77 -5.60
C ARG A 23 -4.95 -8.45 -4.62
N ASP A 24 -5.59 -7.72 -3.73
CA ASP A 24 -6.45 -8.33 -2.74
C ASP A 24 -7.74 -8.90 -3.34
N SER A 25 -8.26 -8.27 -4.39
CA SER A 25 -9.41 -8.79 -5.15
C SER A 25 -9.13 -10.15 -5.83
N GLU A 26 -7.86 -10.49 -6.09
CA GLU A 26 -7.47 -11.78 -6.68
C GLU A 26 -7.78 -12.97 -5.74
N TRP A 27 -7.98 -12.72 -4.44
CA TRP A 27 -8.34 -13.76 -3.48
C TRP A 27 -9.82 -14.14 -3.48
N LEU A 28 -10.69 -13.41 -4.19
CA LEU A 28 -12.13 -13.68 -4.17
C LEU A 28 -12.46 -15.12 -4.62
N GLY A 29 -12.97 -15.92 -3.69
CA GLY A 29 -13.32 -17.33 -3.89
C GLY A 29 -12.13 -18.28 -3.79
N LEU A 30 -10.98 -17.79 -3.34
CA LEU A 30 -9.71 -18.53 -3.18
C LEU A 30 -9.12 -18.38 -1.78
N ALA A 31 -9.71 -17.56 -0.90
CA ALA A 31 -9.25 -17.41 0.47
C ALA A 31 -9.35 -18.74 1.25
N PRO A 32 -8.64 -18.91 2.38
CA PRO A 32 -8.59 -20.18 3.11
C PRO A 32 -9.95 -20.69 3.60
N ASP A 33 -10.88 -19.78 3.86
CA ASP A 33 -12.27 -20.06 4.22
C ASP A 33 -13.20 -18.91 3.76
N ILE A 34 -14.51 -19.12 3.92
CA ILE A 34 -15.53 -18.19 3.41
C ILE A 34 -15.57 -16.89 4.21
N GLU A 35 -15.23 -16.93 5.51
CA GLU A 35 -15.11 -15.76 6.33
C GLU A 35 -13.97 -14.86 5.83
N GLU A 36 -12.85 -15.46 5.43
CA GLU A 36 -11.74 -14.74 4.80
C GLU A 36 -12.10 -14.17 3.43
N ASP A 37 -12.85 -14.90 2.59
CA ASP A 37 -13.33 -14.35 1.31
C ASP A 37 -14.14 -13.07 1.53
N VAL A 38 -15.02 -13.05 2.54
CA VAL A 38 -15.84 -11.88 2.88
C VAL A 38 -14.99 -10.75 3.46
N ALA A 39 -14.10 -11.06 4.40
CA ALA A 39 -13.25 -10.07 5.05
C ALA A 39 -12.31 -9.40 4.03
N PHE A 40 -11.60 -10.21 3.23
CA PHE A 40 -10.64 -9.72 2.26
C PHE A 40 -11.28 -8.99 1.08
N SER A 41 -12.50 -9.39 0.67
CA SER A 41 -13.27 -8.61 -0.30
C SER A 41 -13.68 -7.24 0.24
N SER A 42 -13.99 -7.13 1.53
CA SER A 42 -14.28 -5.84 2.17
C SER A 42 -13.05 -4.94 2.21
N ILE A 43 -11.89 -5.51 2.56
CA ILE A 43 -10.60 -4.81 2.58
C ILE A 43 -10.27 -4.30 1.17
N ALA A 44 -10.29 -5.19 0.16
CA ALA A 44 -10.04 -4.82 -1.23
C ALA A 44 -10.96 -3.70 -1.73
N GLN A 45 -12.24 -3.71 -1.31
CA GLN A 45 -13.18 -2.65 -1.65
C GLN A 45 -12.81 -1.31 -1.02
N ASP A 46 -12.40 -1.30 0.25
CA ASP A 46 -11.99 -0.10 0.96
C ASP A 46 -10.71 0.50 0.33
N GLU A 47 -9.70 -0.34 0.05
CA GLU A 47 -8.47 0.06 -0.65
C GLU A 47 -8.75 0.75 -2.00
N VAL A 48 -9.59 0.14 -2.84
CA VAL A 48 -10.01 0.76 -4.12
C VAL A 48 -10.79 2.05 -3.89
N GLY A 49 -11.58 2.13 -2.81
CA GLY A 49 -12.27 3.34 -2.38
C GLY A 49 -11.32 4.46 -1.98
N HIS A 50 -10.22 4.15 -1.30
CA HIS A 50 -9.17 5.09 -0.92
C HIS A 50 -8.39 5.57 -2.14
N ALA A 51 -8.03 4.65 -3.04
CA ALA A 51 -7.43 4.98 -4.34
C ALA A 51 -8.30 6.00 -5.10
N THR A 52 -9.61 5.72 -5.17
CA THR A 52 -10.60 6.58 -5.85
C THR A 52 -10.62 7.99 -5.26
N LEU A 53 -10.55 8.12 -3.92
CA LEU A 53 -10.45 9.42 -3.26
C LEU A 53 -9.21 10.19 -3.72
N PHE A 54 -8.05 9.54 -3.75
CA PHE A 54 -6.80 10.20 -4.14
C PHE A 54 -6.76 10.56 -5.64
N TYR A 55 -7.28 9.70 -6.51
CA TYR A 55 -7.43 10.02 -7.94
C TYR A 55 -8.39 11.17 -8.21
N HIS A 56 -9.46 11.31 -7.40
CA HIS A 56 -10.32 12.50 -7.49
C HIS A 56 -9.58 13.78 -7.07
N LEU A 57 -8.77 13.74 -6.02
CA LEU A 57 -7.94 14.90 -5.64
C LEU A 57 -6.95 15.28 -6.76
N LEU A 58 -6.34 14.30 -7.42
CA LEU A 58 -5.50 14.52 -8.61
C LEU A 58 -6.29 15.15 -9.76
N SER A 59 -7.51 14.68 -10.01
CA SER A 59 -8.41 15.22 -11.02
C SER A 59 -8.76 16.68 -10.77
N GLU A 60 -9.09 17.04 -9.52
CA GLU A 60 -9.35 18.43 -9.10
C GLU A 60 -8.13 19.34 -9.26
N LEU A 61 -6.92 18.78 -9.16
CA LEU A 61 -5.66 19.49 -9.43
C LEU A 61 -5.34 19.62 -10.93
N GLY A 62 -6.16 19.02 -11.81
CA GLY A 62 -6.07 19.16 -13.26
C GLY A 62 -5.25 18.08 -13.97
N GLU A 63 -4.97 16.95 -13.32
CA GLU A 63 -4.17 15.86 -13.90
C GLU A 63 -4.93 15.04 -14.95
N GLY A 64 -6.25 15.09 -14.97
CA GLY A 64 -7.09 14.32 -15.90
C GLY A 64 -8.33 13.76 -15.21
N LYS A 65 -9.04 12.83 -15.86
CA LYS A 65 -10.15 12.11 -15.23
C LYS A 65 -9.60 10.98 -14.35
N ALA A 66 -10.23 10.73 -13.20
CA ALA A 66 -9.79 9.71 -12.25
C ALA A 66 -9.57 8.33 -12.91
N ASP A 67 -10.52 7.86 -13.74
CA ASP A 67 -10.41 6.57 -14.42
C ASP A 67 -9.22 6.51 -15.39
N ASP A 68 -8.98 7.58 -16.15
CA ASP A 68 -7.83 7.67 -17.07
C ASP A 68 -6.51 7.61 -16.29
N LEU A 69 -6.47 8.21 -15.09
CA LEU A 69 -5.31 8.16 -14.20
C LEU A 69 -5.12 6.76 -13.59
N ALA A 70 -6.21 6.07 -13.25
CA ALA A 70 -6.17 4.75 -12.64
C ALA A 70 -5.83 3.63 -13.64
N PHE A 71 -6.38 3.68 -14.86
CA PHE A 71 -6.33 2.58 -15.82
C PHE A 71 -5.52 2.88 -17.09
N GLY A 72 -5.25 4.16 -17.40
CA GLY A 72 -4.55 4.57 -18.63
C GLY A 72 -3.04 4.76 -18.49
N ARG A 73 -2.49 4.76 -17.26
CA ARG A 73 -1.08 5.07 -17.00
C ARG A 73 -0.18 3.81 -17.06
N PRO A 74 0.94 3.83 -17.83
CA PRO A 74 1.90 2.73 -17.89
C PRO A 74 2.78 2.65 -16.63
N ALA A 75 3.46 1.52 -16.42
CA ALA A 75 4.32 1.26 -15.25
C ALA A 75 5.36 2.36 -14.99
N ALA A 76 6.02 2.87 -16.03
CA ALA A 76 7.10 3.88 -15.88
C ALA A 76 6.67 5.21 -15.23
N VAL A 77 5.36 5.51 -15.19
CA VAL A 77 4.83 6.74 -14.55
C VAL A 77 4.05 6.44 -13.26
N ARG A 78 3.99 5.17 -12.84
CA ARG A 78 3.44 4.78 -11.55
C ARG A 78 4.39 5.18 -10.42
N ARG A 79 3.81 5.28 -9.23
CA ARG A 79 4.51 5.75 -8.02
C ARG A 79 4.26 4.86 -6.81
N ASN A 80 3.71 3.66 -7.00
CA ASN A 80 3.53 2.69 -5.93
C ASN A 80 4.88 2.20 -5.39
N ALA A 81 4.91 1.74 -4.15
CA ALA A 81 6.02 0.92 -3.67
C ALA A 81 6.03 -0.44 -4.38
N ARG A 82 7.21 -1.03 -4.60
CA ARG A 82 7.32 -2.35 -5.23
C ARG A 82 6.68 -3.45 -4.41
N LEU A 83 6.58 -3.29 -3.10
CA LEU A 83 5.90 -4.24 -2.23
C LEU A 83 4.46 -4.56 -2.70
N VAL A 84 3.68 -3.55 -3.09
CA VAL A 84 2.25 -3.72 -3.39
C VAL A 84 1.99 -4.25 -4.81
N GLU A 85 2.99 -4.22 -5.70
CA GLU A 85 2.83 -4.76 -7.05
C GLU A 85 3.06 -6.27 -7.12
N ARG A 86 3.65 -6.88 -6.07
CA ARG A 86 4.00 -8.30 -6.05
C ARG A 86 2.77 -9.21 -6.09
N PRO A 87 2.82 -10.34 -6.81
CA PRO A 87 1.71 -11.31 -6.85
C PRO A 87 1.50 -11.95 -5.47
N ASN A 88 0.25 -12.33 -5.17
CA ASN A 88 -0.11 -12.86 -3.84
C ASN A 88 0.59 -14.17 -3.47
N GLY A 89 0.63 -15.13 -4.40
CA GLY A 89 1.22 -16.45 -4.16
C GLY A 89 0.54 -17.22 -3.02
N ASP A 90 1.10 -17.12 -1.81
CA ASP A 90 0.63 -17.81 -0.60
C ASP A 90 -0.19 -16.89 0.31
N TRP A 91 -1.14 -17.47 1.07
CA TRP A 91 -1.92 -16.70 2.03
C TRP A 91 -1.05 -16.03 3.10
N ALA A 92 -0.02 -16.71 3.62
CA ALA A 92 0.86 -16.12 4.61
C ALA A 92 1.67 -14.96 4.03
N TYR A 93 2.01 -14.98 2.74
CA TYR A 93 2.64 -13.84 2.06
C TYR A 93 1.71 -12.64 2.03
N THR A 94 0.45 -12.85 1.67
CA THR A 94 -0.56 -11.79 1.63
C THR A 94 -0.76 -11.16 3.02
N ILE A 95 -0.94 -11.98 4.06
CA ILE A 95 -1.09 -11.50 5.45
C ILE A 95 0.12 -10.67 5.88
N VAL A 96 1.35 -11.14 5.60
CA VAL A 96 2.56 -10.40 6.00
C VAL A 96 2.70 -9.11 5.20
N ARG A 97 2.43 -9.13 3.88
CA ARG A 97 2.47 -7.94 3.01
C ARG A 97 1.49 -6.87 3.51
N HIS A 98 0.26 -7.27 3.80
CA HIS A 98 -0.78 -6.36 4.26
C HIS A 98 -0.43 -5.82 5.66
N LEU A 99 -0.03 -6.68 6.61
CA LEU A 99 0.36 -6.22 7.96
C LEU A 99 1.45 -5.15 7.93
N VAL A 100 2.52 -5.37 7.15
CA VAL A 100 3.63 -4.39 7.10
C VAL A 100 3.19 -3.09 6.45
N TYR A 101 2.30 -3.16 5.46
CA TYR A 101 1.74 -2.01 4.75
C TYR A 101 0.77 -1.23 5.66
N ASP A 102 -0.19 -1.87 6.30
CA ASP A 102 -1.18 -1.22 7.18
C ASP A 102 -0.53 -0.51 8.35
N VAL A 103 0.52 -1.09 8.93
CA VAL A 103 1.26 -0.42 10.01
C VAL A 103 1.98 0.81 9.46
N PHE A 104 2.49 0.76 8.24
CA PHE A 104 3.13 1.90 7.58
C PHE A 104 2.09 2.98 7.26
N GLU A 105 0.97 2.57 6.70
CA GLU A 105 -0.10 3.46 6.31
C GLU A 105 -0.74 4.12 7.54
N ALA A 106 -0.98 3.38 8.61
CA ALA A 106 -1.50 3.93 9.86
C ALA A 106 -0.61 5.07 10.40
N VAL A 107 0.72 4.93 10.34
CA VAL A 107 1.65 6.00 10.73
C VAL A 107 1.60 7.16 9.73
N ARG A 108 1.56 6.86 8.42
CA ARG A 108 1.48 7.84 7.33
C ARG A 108 0.21 8.70 7.48
N LEU A 109 -0.96 8.08 7.58
CA LEU A 109 -2.25 8.73 7.72
C LEU A 109 -2.37 9.55 9.00
N GLU A 110 -1.79 9.09 10.12
CA GLU A 110 -1.73 9.87 11.35
C GLU A 110 -1.02 11.21 11.16
N ALA A 111 0.08 11.23 10.40
CA ALA A 111 0.74 12.48 10.04
C ALA A 111 -0.09 13.29 9.04
N LEU A 112 -0.66 12.64 8.02
CA LEU A 112 -1.47 13.30 6.99
C LEU A 112 -2.72 13.98 7.54
N ALA A 113 -3.27 13.52 8.67
CA ALA A 113 -4.35 14.22 9.37
C ALA A 113 -3.99 15.66 9.78
N SER A 114 -2.70 16.03 9.76
CA SER A 114 -2.18 17.38 9.98
C SER A 114 -1.53 18.01 8.73
N SER A 115 -1.82 17.46 7.54
CA SER A 115 -1.31 17.98 6.27
C SER A 115 -1.74 19.43 6.02
N SER A 116 -0.87 20.22 5.40
CA SER A 116 -1.17 21.58 4.93
C SER A 116 -2.18 21.59 3.77
N TYR A 117 -2.35 20.47 3.05
CA TYR A 117 -3.38 20.32 2.04
C TYR A 117 -4.68 19.77 2.68
N ALA A 118 -5.61 20.68 2.99
CA ALA A 118 -6.83 20.36 3.72
C ALA A 118 -7.66 19.19 3.15
N PRO A 119 -7.85 19.03 1.82
CA PRO A 119 -8.56 17.87 1.28
C PRO A 119 -7.92 16.53 1.64
N LEU A 120 -6.58 16.45 1.59
CA LEU A 120 -5.84 15.25 1.99
C LEU A 120 -5.92 15.00 3.49
N ALA A 121 -5.84 16.06 4.32
CA ALA A 121 -6.00 15.92 5.77
C ALA A 121 -7.38 15.36 6.16
N HIS A 122 -8.45 15.84 5.50
CA HIS A 122 -9.80 15.31 5.71
C HIS A 122 -9.94 13.86 5.22
N GLY A 123 -9.38 13.54 4.05
CA GLY A 123 -9.35 12.17 3.51
C GLY A 123 -8.67 11.21 4.48
N ALA A 124 -7.50 11.58 5.00
CA ALA A 124 -6.76 10.76 5.96
C ALA A 124 -7.55 10.45 7.25
N VAL A 125 -8.35 11.40 7.76
CA VAL A 125 -9.20 11.15 8.94
C VAL A 125 -10.31 10.13 8.64
N LYS A 126 -10.83 10.11 7.42
CA LYS A 126 -11.83 9.13 7.00
C LYS A 126 -11.19 7.74 6.88
N ILE A 127 -10.15 7.63 6.05
CA ILE A 127 -9.43 6.39 5.74
C ILE A 127 -8.99 5.67 7.02
N ARG A 128 -8.42 6.39 7.99
CA ARG A 128 -7.98 5.83 9.28
C ARG A 128 -9.05 5.07 10.08
N ARG A 129 -10.34 5.35 9.85
CA ARG A 129 -11.42 4.64 10.54
C ARG A 129 -11.65 3.26 9.95
N GLU A 130 -11.47 3.13 8.64
CA GLU A 130 -11.59 1.90 7.85
C GLU A 130 -10.33 1.04 8.09
N GLU A 131 -9.13 1.62 7.94
CA GLU A 131 -7.83 0.96 8.13
C GLU A 131 -7.62 0.30 9.51
N ARG A 132 -8.31 0.80 10.54
CA ARG A 132 -8.24 0.18 11.87
C ARG A 132 -8.71 -1.28 11.84
N TYR A 133 -9.68 -1.60 10.99
CA TYR A 133 -10.21 -2.95 10.88
C TYR A 133 -9.31 -3.86 10.04
N HIS A 134 -8.65 -3.31 9.01
CA HIS A 134 -7.63 -4.01 8.23
C HIS A 134 -6.49 -4.47 9.15
N LEU A 135 -5.90 -3.52 9.89
CA LEU A 135 -4.80 -3.81 10.80
C LEU A 135 -5.17 -4.85 11.88
N LEU A 136 -6.37 -4.76 12.45
CA LEU A 136 -6.84 -5.74 13.44
C LEU A 136 -6.94 -7.15 12.85
N HIS A 137 -7.44 -7.25 11.62
CA HIS A 137 -7.58 -8.50 10.90
C HIS A 137 -6.19 -9.10 10.59
N MET A 138 -5.27 -8.30 10.05
CA MET A 138 -3.91 -8.74 9.73
C MET A 138 -3.11 -9.13 10.97
N GLU A 139 -3.22 -8.39 12.07
CA GLU A 139 -2.57 -8.71 13.35
C GLU A 139 -3.06 -10.07 13.88
N THR A 140 -4.36 -10.33 13.78
CA THR A 140 -4.97 -11.59 14.24
C THR A 140 -4.41 -12.77 13.44
N TRP A 141 -4.37 -12.66 12.12
CA TRP A 141 -3.82 -13.71 11.25
C TRP A 141 -2.33 -13.91 11.43
N PHE A 142 -1.56 -12.84 11.45
CA PHE A 142 -0.11 -12.92 11.61
C PHE A 142 0.27 -13.58 12.94
N THR A 143 -0.40 -13.22 14.02
CA THR A 143 -0.22 -13.84 15.34
C THR A 143 -0.59 -15.33 15.29
N ARG A 144 -1.73 -15.67 14.71
CA ARG A 144 -2.19 -17.06 14.57
C ARG A 144 -1.19 -17.91 13.78
N LEU A 145 -0.66 -17.39 12.68
CA LEU A 145 0.31 -18.09 11.83
C LEU A 145 1.67 -18.24 12.51
N GLY A 146 2.15 -17.21 13.20
CA GLY A 146 3.44 -17.24 13.90
C GLY A 146 3.46 -18.16 15.13
N GLN A 147 2.36 -18.18 15.88
CA GLN A 147 2.18 -19.06 17.03
C GLN A 147 1.81 -20.50 16.64
N ALA A 148 1.46 -20.73 15.37
CA ALA A 148 1.28 -22.08 14.89
C ALA A 148 2.60 -22.87 14.90
N GLY A 149 2.50 -24.18 14.84
CA GLY A 149 3.64 -25.06 14.60
C GLY A 149 3.67 -25.57 13.16
N GLY A 150 4.76 -26.24 12.79
CA GLY A 150 4.87 -26.93 11.50
C GLY A 150 4.72 -26.00 10.30
N GLU A 151 3.98 -26.45 9.30
CA GLU A 151 3.93 -25.81 7.98
C GLU A 151 3.46 -24.34 8.00
N ALA A 152 2.46 -24.01 8.82
CA ALA A 152 1.94 -22.64 8.90
C ALA A 152 3.03 -21.65 9.37
N ARG A 153 3.83 -22.06 10.36
CA ARG A 153 4.96 -21.26 10.86
C ARG A 153 6.05 -21.11 9.80
N GLU A 154 6.39 -22.19 9.12
CA GLU A 154 7.39 -22.14 8.05
C GLU A 154 6.96 -21.24 6.88
N ARG A 155 5.66 -21.24 6.54
CA ARG A 155 5.09 -20.36 5.50
C ARG A 155 5.18 -18.89 5.91
N VAL A 156 4.81 -18.53 7.15
CA VAL A 156 4.88 -17.13 7.60
C VAL A 156 6.34 -16.65 7.75
N GLU A 157 7.26 -17.50 8.20
CA GLU A 157 8.69 -17.13 8.26
C GLU A 157 9.28 -16.90 6.85
N ARG A 158 8.88 -17.71 5.85
CA ARG A 158 9.25 -17.47 4.44
C ARG A 158 8.61 -16.19 3.89
N ALA A 159 7.34 -15.95 4.21
CA ALA A 159 6.64 -14.73 3.82
C ALA A 159 7.33 -13.48 4.38
N VAL A 160 7.71 -13.49 5.67
CA VAL A 160 8.48 -12.43 6.31
C VAL A 160 9.78 -12.17 5.55
N ALA A 161 10.54 -13.20 5.22
CA ALA A 161 11.79 -13.05 4.47
C ALA A 161 11.58 -12.43 3.08
N ALA A 162 10.55 -12.86 2.36
CA ALA A 162 10.22 -12.35 1.03
C ALA A 162 9.75 -10.88 1.08
N VAL A 163 8.81 -10.56 1.97
CA VAL A 163 8.31 -9.20 2.16
C VAL A 163 9.42 -8.24 2.60
N TRP A 164 10.32 -8.66 3.50
CA TRP A 164 11.41 -7.81 3.96
C TRP A 164 12.39 -7.41 2.85
N ALA A 165 12.54 -8.24 1.82
CA ALA A 165 13.41 -7.94 0.69
C ALA A 165 12.87 -6.77 -0.17
N ASP A 166 11.56 -6.56 -0.18
CA ASP A 166 10.89 -5.53 -0.98
C ASP A 166 10.45 -4.29 -0.15
N LEU A 167 10.74 -4.25 1.15
CA LEU A 167 10.30 -3.13 2.03
C LEU A 167 11.06 -1.82 1.83
N GLY A 168 12.21 -1.84 1.15
CA GLY A 168 13.15 -0.72 1.17
C GLY A 168 12.62 0.57 0.57
N ASP A 169 11.80 0.49 -0.49
CA ASP A 169 11.26 1.64 -1.20
C ASP A 169 9.92 2.13 -0.65
N LEU A 170 9.26 1.34 0.21
CA LEU A 170 8.03 1.74 0.90
C LEU A 170 8.21 3.06 1.68
N PHE A 171 9.40 3.26 2.26
CA PHE A 171 9.77 4.48 3.01
C PHE A 171 10.44 5.57 2.15
N SER A 172 10.53 5.37 0.84
CA SER A 172 10.93 6.44 -0.07
C SER A 172 9.79 7.45 -0.19
N LEU A 173 10.12 8.73 -0.25
CA LEU A 173 9.17 9.83 -0.48
C LEU A 173 9.38 10.47 -1.87
N GLY A 174 10.08 9.76 -2.75
CA GLY A 174 10.35 10.17 -4.13
C GLY A 174 11.23 11.42 -4.26
N ALA A 175 11.22 12.02 -5.44
CA ALA A 175 12.10 13.15 -5.79
C ALA A 175 11.79 14.45 -5.02
N HIS A 176 10.64 14.52 -4.35
CA HIS A 176 10.13 15.74 -3.73
C HIS A 176 10.11 15.70 -2.19
N GLU A 177 10.76 14.73 -1.56
CA GLU A 177 10.80 14.54 -0.10
C GLU A 177 11.00 15.85 0.68
N ALA A 178 12.05 16.62 0.35
CA ALA A 178 12.38 17.84 1.06
C ALA A 178 11.24 18.88 1.02
N LEU A 179 10.53 18.96 -0.12
CA LEU A 179 9.39 19.86 -0.28
C LEU A 179 8.16 19.34 0.48
N LEU A 180 7.91 18.03 0.48
CA LEU A 180 6.77 17.45 1.20
C LEU A 180 6.81 17.81 2.69
N VAL A 181 7.99 17.73 3.29
CA VAL A 181 8.20 18.09 4.70
C VAL A 181 8.18 19.60 4.91
N ALA A 182 8.93 20.36 4.10
CA ALA A 182 9.04 21.81 4.26
C ALA A 182 7.71 22.54 4.08
N GLU A 183 6.86 22.07 3.17
CA GLU A 183 5.54 22.64 2.89
C GLU A 183 4.43 22.03 3.76
N GLY A 184 4.76 21.06 4.62
CA GLY A 184 3.81 20.40 5.52
C GLY A 184 2.79 19.50 4.83
N ILE A 185 3.01 19.08 3.58
CA ILE A 185 2.13 18.14 2.87
C ILE A 185 2.14 16.79 3.59
N LEU A 186 3.33 16.28 3.90
CA LEU A 186 3.54 15.18 4.85
C LEU A 186 4.37 15.73 6.02
N PRO A 187 3.75 16.04 7.18
CA PRO A 187 4.42 16.76 8.26
C PRO A 187 5.31 15.86 9.15
N ILE A 188 5.95 14.85 8.55
CA ILE A 188 6.96 14.00 9.18
C ILE A 188 8.04 13.64 8.16
N THR A 189 9.27 13.39 8.64
CA THR A 189 10.37 12.92 7.78
C THR A 189 10.30 11.42 7.53
N ARG A 190 10.98 10.92 6.49
CA ARG A 190 11.09 9.47 6.26
C ARG A 190 11.67 8.71 7.45
N ASN A 191 12.63 9.30 8.15
CA ASN A 191 13.28 8.67 9.31
C ASN A 191 12.31 8.56 10.49
N GLU A 192 11.47 9.58 10.68
CA GLU A 192 10.44 9.55 11.72
C GLU A 192 9.32 8.55 11.39
N LEU A 193 8.92 8.47 10.11
CA LEU A 193 7.99 7.46 9.61
C LEU A 193 8.50 6.04 9.88
N ALA A 194 9.73 5.72 9.45
CA ALA A 194 10.37 4.42 9.66
C ALA A 194 10.53 4.08 11.15
N ARG A 195 10.93 5.04 11.98
CA ARG A 195 11.10 4.84 13.44
C ARG A 195 9.76 4.51 14.12
N ARG A 196 8.69 5.22 13.77
CA ARG A 196 7.34 4.97 14.33
C ARG A 196 6.78 3.63 13.84
N TRP A 197 7.00 3.30 12.58
CA TRP A 197 6.62 2.01 12.00
C TRP A 197 7.33 0.85 12.73
N GLU A 198 8.65 0.92 12.87
CA GLU A 198 9.44 -0.12 13.56
C GLU A 198 8.98 -0.29 15.01
N ALA A 199 8.66 0.81 15.70
CA ALA A 199 8.15 0.77 17.06
C ALA A 199 6.78 0.06 17.17
N ARG A 200 5.95 0.08 16.11
CA ARG A 200 4.67 -0.64 16.04
C ARG A 200 4.83 -2.10 15.61
N MET A 201 5.77 -2.39 14.71
CA MET A 201 6.00 -3.74 14.21
C MET A 201 6.63 -4.67 15.26
N LYS A 202 7.56 -4.17 16.07
CA LYS A 202 8.28 -5.01 17.05
C LYS A 202 7.35 -5.77 18.01
N PRO A 203 6.35 -5.13 18.66
CA PRO A 203 5.37 -5.84 19.48
C PRO A 203 4.58 -6.91 18.73
N LEU A 204 4.26 -6.68 17.45
CA LEU A 204 3.51 -7.65 16.62
C LEU A 204 4.35 -8.93 16.37
N PHE A 205 5.64 -8.78 16.09
CA PHE A 205 6.56 -9.91 15.97
C PHE A 205 6.74 -10.66 17.28
N GLU A 206 6.84 -9.96 18.40
CA GLU A 206 6.89 -10.56 19.74
C GLU A 206 5.62 -11.37 20.04
N ALA A 207 4.44 -10.79 19.78
CA ALA A 207 3.14 -11.45 19.95
C ALA A 207 3.03 -12.71 19.06
N ALA A 208 3.50 -12.63 17.81
CA ALA A 208 3.53 -13.77 16.89
C ALA A 208 4.62 -14.82 17.22
N GLN A 209 5.48 -14.58 18.23
CA GLN A 209 6.62 -15.44 18.57
C GLN A 209 7.59 -15.65 17.40
N LEU A 210 7.75 -14.63 16.57
CA LEU A 210 8.65 -14.60 15.42
C LEU A 210 9.86 -13.70 15.72
N ALA A 211 11.01 -14.03 15.12
CA ALA A 211 12.19 -13.20 15.26
C ALA A 211 12.03 -11.89 14.48
N TRP A 212 12.39 -10.76 15.10
CA TRP A 212 12.44 -9.47 14.41
C TRP A 212 13.52 -9.50 13.32
N PRO A 213 13.20 -9.26 12.03
CA PRO A 213 14.17 -9.39 10.94
C PRO A 213 15.20 -8.25 10.88
N GLY A 214 15.02 -7.20 11.69
CA GLY A 214 15.84 -5.99 11.65
C GLY A 214 15.20 -4.86 10.84
N ALA A 215 15.88 -3.71 10.81
CA ALA A 215 15.44 -2.58 9.99
C ALA A 215 15.45 -2.97 8.49
N PRO A 216 14.43 -2.56 7.71
CA PRO A 216 14.43 -2.75 6.26
C PRO A 216 15.71 -2.22 5.62
N GLN A 217 16.24 -2.96 4.66
CA GLN A 217 17.41 -2.51 3.90
C GLN A 217 16.99 -1.50 2.83
N PRO A 218 17.85 -0.53 2.46
CA PRO A 218 17.58 0.34 1.33
C PRO A 218 17.34 -0.48 0.05
N ALA A 219 16.31 -0.12 -0.70
CA ALA A 219 16.02 -0.79 -1.97
C ALA A 219 17.07 -0.43 -3.03
N MET A 220 17.36 -1.39 -3.92
CA MET A 220 18.20 -1.14 -5.10
C MET A 220 17.45 -0.40 -6.21
N GLU A 221 16.15 -0.64 -6.32
CA GLU A 221 15.24 0.01 -7.25
C GLU A 221 14.07 0.62 -6.45
N ASP A 222 13.57 1.76 -6.89
CA ASP A 222 12.57 2.55 -6.15
C ASP A 222 11.32 2.80 -6.99
N GLY A 223 10.20 2.16 -6.61
CA GLY A 223 8.91 2.33 -7.28
C GLY A 223 8.37 3.76 -7.20
N ARG A 224 8.73 4.53 -6.16
CA ARG A 224 8.40 5.97 -6.07
C ARG A 224 9.09 6.79 -7.15
N LEU A 225 10.12 6.26 -7.79
CA LEU A 225 10.83 6.87 -8.92
C LEU A 225 10.47 6.23 -10.27
N GLY A 226 9.44 5.38 -10.32
CA GLY A 226 8.98 4.67 -11.52
C GLY A 226 9.84 3.46 -11.89
N GLN A 227 10.63 2.92 -10.95
CA GLN A 227 11.47 1.75 -11.15
C GLN A 227 10.76 0.50 -10.61
N HIS A 228 10.05 -0.19 -11.48
CA HIS A 228 9.18 -1.32 -11.12
C HIS A 228 9.70 -2.65 -11.67
N SER A 229 9.21 -3.74 -11.09
CA SER A 229 9.40 -5.09 -11.64
C SER A 229 8.47 -5.36 -12.83
N ALA A 230 8.72 -6.45 -13.54
CA ALA A 230 7.82 -6.96 -14.56
C ALA A 230 6.44 -7.38 -13.99
N ASP A 231 6.33 -7.58 -12.67
CA ASP A 231 5.05 -7.92 -12.03
C ASP A 231 4.03 -6.79 -12.17
N LEU A 232 4.48 -5.53 -12.16
CA LEU A 232 3.61 -4.38 -12.38
C LEU A 232 3.06 -4.33 -13.80
N ASP A 233 3.90 -4.59 -14.81
CA ASP A 233 3.45 -4.62 -16.20
C ASP A 233 2.34 -5.68 -16.41
N ALA A 234 2.53 -6.88 -15.85
CA ALA A 234 1.54 -7.95 -15.89
C ALA A 234 0.25 -7.58 -15.15
N LEU A 235 0.36 -6.98 -13.96
CA LEU A 235 -0.80 -6.50 -13.19
C LEU A 235 -1.59 -5.46 -14.00
N LEU A 236 -0.92 -4.43 -14.51
CA LEU A 236 -1.56 -3.38 -15.29
C LEU A 236 -2.21 -3.92 -16.57
N GLU A 237 -1.60 -4.93 -17.20
CA GLU A 237 -2.18 -5.59 -18.37
C GLU A 237 -3.55 -6.18 -18.03
N THR A 238 -3.66 -6.96 -16.95
CA THR A 238 -4.93 -7.54 -16.51
C THR A 238 -5.91 -6.46 -16.03
N MET A 239 -5.49 -5.57 -15.13
CA MET A 239 -6.36 -4.57 -14.51
C MET A 239 -6.98 -3.59 -15.53
N SER A 240 -6.24 -3.25 -16.59
CA SER A 240 -6.70 -2.28 -17.61
C SER A 240 -7.26 -2.94 -18.87
N GLU A 241 -7.40 -4.26 -18.93
CA GLU A 241 -7.79 -4.99 -20.15
C GLU A 241 -9.09 -4.44 -20.75
N VAL A 242 -10.17 -4.39 -19.96
CA VAL A 242 -11.48 -3.92 -20.42
C VAL A 242 -11.45 -2.43 -20.76
N TYR A 243 -10.80 -1.61 -19.93
CA TYR A 243 -10.69 -0.17 -20.15
C TYR A 243 -9.97 0.14 -21.48
N ARG A 244 -8.94 -0.63 -21.84
CA ARG A 244 -8.19 -0.46 -23.10
C ARG A 244 -8.98 -0.83 -24.35
N ILE A 245 -10.07 -1.59 -24.24
CA ILE A 245 -10.94 -1.93 -25.37
C ILE A 245 -11.64 -0.67 -25.91
N ASP A 246 -12.16 0.18 -25.03
CA ASP A 246 -12.77 1.46 -25.39
C ASP A 246 -12.60 2.51 -24.27
N PRO A 247 -11.50 3.29 -24.29
CA PRO A 247 -11.26 4.33 -23.30
C PRO A 247 -12.28 5.49 -23.30
N GLN A 248 -13.13 5.58 -24.33
CA GLN A 248 -14.16 6.62 -24.42
C GLN A 248 -15.53 6.14 -23.93
N ALA A 249 -15.68 4.85 -23.65
CA ALA A 249 -16.90 4.27 -23.11
C ALA A 249 -17.26 4.87 -21.74
N ARG A 250 -18.55 4.85 -21.42
CA ARG A 250 -19.08 5.23 -20.11
C ARG A 250 -19.68 3.98 -19.48
N TRP A 251 -19.18 3.63 -18.29
CA TRP A 251 -19.56 2.45 -17.53
C TRP A 251 -20.36 2.84 -16.28
#